data_AF-A0A5C3NNJ3-F1
#
_entry.id   AF-A0A5C3NNJ3-F1
#
_cell.length_a   1.000
_cell.length_b   1.000
_cell.length_c   1.000
_cell.angle_alpha   90.00
_cell.angle_beta   90.00
_cell.angle_gamma   90.00
#
_symmetry.space_group_name_H-M   'P 1'
#
loop_
_entity.id
_entity.type
_entity.pdbx_description
1 polymer ?
#
loop_
_entity_poly.entity_id
_entity_poly.type
_entity_poly.pdbx_seq_one_letter_code
_entity_poly.pdbx_strand_id
1 'polypeptide(L)'
;MLDCHSLYKICAKMCAALKNDGVPFGGINMIFAGDFAQLPPSMNGKPLYAHDVGRVIHRTHAHATQKASIGKAVWHQFTTVVILRENMRQRSQTPEDAKLRTALENLRYRACTDEDIKLIQSRVAGPGKERPKLNQPRFRNVSVITSWNSYRDKINELGCERRSIPETNLDQKLIAATCPRDSGKTR
;
A
#
# COMPACT_ATOMS: atom_id res chain seq x y z
N MET A 1 -8.18 0.81 -3.69
CA MET A 1 -8.38 2.17 -3.14
C MET A 1 -9.43 2.86 -3.97
N LEU A 2 -10.32 3.62 -3.33
CA LEU A 2 -11.52 4.16 -3.98
C LEU A 2 -11.26 5.59 -4.45
N ASP A 3 -11.51 5.86 -5.72
CA ASP A 3 -11.51 7.21 -6.30
C ASP A 3 -12.94 7.76 -6.40
N CYS A 4 -13.05 9.07 -6.63
CA CYS A 4 -14.35 9.74 -6.72
C CYS A 4 -15.23 9.16 -7.85
N HIS A 5 -14.63 8.79 -8.99
CA HIS A 5 -15.36 8.23 -10.12
C HIS A 5 -15.94 6.84 -9.82
N SER A 6 -15.18 5.98 -9.14
CA SER A 6 -15.68 4.66 -8.74
C SER A 6 -16.79 4.77 -7.72
N LEU A 7 -16.71 5.71 -6.77
CA LEU A 7 -17.79 5.96 -5.82
C LEU A 7 -19.10 6.35 -6.53
N TYR A 8 -19.02 7.24 -7.53
CA TYR A 8 -20.17 7.56 -8.39
C TYR A 8 -20.71 6.31 -9.10
N LYS A 9 -19.84 5.49 -9.70
CA LYS A 9 -20.26 4.26 -10.39
C LYS A 9 -20.98 3.30 -9.45
N ILE A 10 -20.47 3.11 -8.23
CA ILE A 10 -21.11 2.27 -7.22
C ILE A 10 -22.50 2.80 -6.91
N CYS A 11 -22.61 4.09 -6.57
CA CYS A 11 -23.90 4.73 -6.28
C CYS A 11 -24.89 4.57 -7.44
N ALA A 12 -24.49 4.91 -8.66
CA ALA A 12 -25.34 4.84 -9.85
C ALA A 12 -25.80 3.41 -10.17
N LYS A 13 -24.91 2.41 -10.01
CA LYS A 13 -25.26 1.01 -10.23
C LYS A 13 -26.22 0.47 -9.16
N MET A 14 -26.07 0.91 -7.91
CA MET A 14 -26.98 0.55 -6.83
C MET A 14 -28.37 1.16 -7.02
N CYS A 15 -28.45 2.46 -7.35
CA CYS A 15 -29.72 3.13 -7.67
C CYS A 15 -30.47 2.40 -8.80
N ALA A 16 -29.76 2.10 -9.90
CA ALA A 16 -30.34 1.38 -11.04
C ALA A 16 -30.81 -0.05 -10.67
N ALA A 17 -30.04 -0.77 -9.85
CA ALA A 17 -30.40 -2.11 -9.41
C ALA A 17 -31.63 -2.13 -8.49
N LEU A 18 -31.75 -1.12 -7.62
CA LEU A 18 -32.84 -0.98 -6.65
C LEU A 18 -34.04 -0.20 -7.19
N LYS A 19 -33.95 0.30 -8.43
CA LYS A 19 -34.95 1.19 -9.06
C LYS A 19 -35.31 2.38 -8.18
N ASN A 20 -34.32 2.91 -7.46
CA ASN A 20 -34.47 4.03 -6.54
C ASN A 20 -33.38 5.06 -6.82
N ASP A 21 -33.68 5.98 -7.73
CA ASP A 21 -32.74 6.98 -8.21
C ASP A 21 -32.75 8.27 -7.37
N GLY A 22 -33.73 8.41 -6.47
CA GLY A 22 -33.89 9.61 -5.63
C GLY A 22 -33.02 9.63 -4.39
N VAL A 23 -32.46 8.48 -3.99
CA VAL A 23 -31.69 8.33 -2.74
C VAL A 23 -30.29 7.80 -3.06
N PRO A 24 -29.22 8.38 -2.47
CA PRO A 24 -27.87 7.84 -2.59
C PRO A 24 -27.81 6.35 -2.29
N PHE A 25 -27.05 5.60 -3.10
CA PHE A 25 -26.91 4.14 -3.02
C PHE A 25 -28.24 3.37 -3.05
N GLY A 26 -29.31 3.96 -3.59
CA GLY A 26 -30.65 3.37 -3.63
C GLY A 26 -31.29 3.18 -2.25
N GLY A 27 -30.84 3.93 -1.22
CA GLY A 27 -31.35 3.85 0.15
C GLY A 27 -30.67 2.80 1.03
N ILE A 28 -29.57 2.20 0.58
CA ILE A 28 -28.78 1.26 1.39
C ILE A 28 -27.83 2.01 2.31
N ASN A 29 -27.77 1.58 3.58
CA ASN A 29 -26.80 2.07 4.55
C ASN A 29 -25.39 1.60 4.16
N MET A 30 -24.50 2.55 3.93
CA MET A 30 -23.12 2.29 3.52
C MET A 30 -22.15 2.52 4.66
N ILE A 31 -21.24 1.58 4.89
CA ILE A 31 -20.11 1.73 5.81
C ILE A 31 -18.82 1.65 5.00
N PHE A 32 -18.04 2.72 5.03
CA PHE A 32 -16.70 2.74 4.45
C PHE A 32 -15.65 2.58 5.55
N ALA A 33 -14.74 1.65 5.36
CA ALA A 33 -13.59 1.44 6.24
C ALA A 33 -12.31 1.47 5.40
N GLY A 34 -11.31 2.21 5.89
CA GLY A 34 -10.04 2.36 5.21
C GLY A 34 -9.12 3.31 5.93
N ASP A 35 -7.91 3.45 5.40
CA ASP A 35 -6.90 4.35 5.92
C ASP A 35 -6.36 5.25 4.81
N PHE A 36 -6.55 6.57 4.96
CA PHE A 36 -6.12 7.55 3.96
C PHE A 36 -4.61 7.79 3.92
N ALA A 37 -3.87 7.33 4.94
CA ALA A 37 -2.41 7.39 4.94
C ALA A 37 -1.75 6.27 4.12
N GLN A 38 -2.56 5.36 3.57
CA GLN A 38 -2.08 4.34 2.63
C GLN A 38 -1.88 4.96 1.23
N LEU A 39 -1.64 4.09 0.24
CA LEU A 39 -1.48 4.53 -1.13
C LEU A 39 -2.71 5.35 -1.60
N PRO A 40 -2.57 6.22 -2.60
CA PRO A 40 -3.71 6.83 -3.27
C PRO A 40 -4.30 5.86 -4.32
N PRO A 41 -5.54 6.10 -4.79
CA PRO A 41 -6.10 5.34 -5.91
C PRO A 41 -5.16 5.27 -7.11
N SER A 42 -5.14 4.11 -7.78
CA SER A 42 -4.29 3.87 -8.95
C SER A 42 -4.73 4.68 -10.18
N MET A 43 -3.83 4.82 -11.16
CA MET A 43 -4.13 5.38 -12.49
C MET A 43 -4.78 6.78 -12.47
N ASN A 44 -4.11 7.77 -11.88
CA ASN A 44 -4.56 9.17 -11.83
C ASN A 44 -5.99 9.38 -11.25
N GLY A 45 -6.56 8.36 -10.61
CA GLY A 45 -7.85 8.44 -9.94
C GLY A 45 -7.79 9.49 -8.84
N LYS A 46 -8.74 10.42 -8.84
CA LYS A 46 -8.78 11.48 -7.83
C LYS A 46 -9.25 10.88 -6.49
N PRO A 47 -8.44 10.96 -5.41
CA PRO A 47 -8.88 10.47 -4.11
C PRO A 47 -10.07 11.27 -3.59
N LEU A 48 -10.86 10.66 -2.70
CA LEU A 48 -12.05 11.27 -2.11
C LEU A 48 -11.73 12.56 -1.33
N TYR A 49 -10.51 12.65 -0.79
CA TYR A 49 -9.99 13.81 -0.06
C TYR A 49 -9.29 14.84 -0.97
N ALA A 50 -9.29 14.65 -2.30
CA ALA A 50 -8.61 15.58 -3.20
C ALA A 50 -9.28 16.95 -3.24
N HIS A 51 -8.51 18.02 -3.05
CA HIS A 51 -9.01 19.39 -3.09
C HIS A 51 -9.28 19.92 -4.51
N ASP A 52 -8.68 19.29 -5.52
CA ASP A 52 -8.70 19.70 -6.93
C ASP A 52 -9.93 19.24 -7.72
N VAL A 53 -10.69 18.28 -7.20
CA VAL A 53 -12.01 17.93 -7.76
C VAL A 53 -12.97 19.06 -7.40
N GLY A 54 -13.12 19.97 -8.37
CA GLY A 54 -13.84 21.23 -8.23
C GLY A 54 -15.33 21.05 -7.96
N ARG A 55 -15.88 21.99 -7.18
CA ARG A 55 -17.32 22.20 -6.99
C ARG A 55 -17.99 22.84 -8.22
N VAL A 56 -17.20 23.34 -9.15
CA VAL A 56 -17.65 24.13 -10.30
C VAL A 56 -17.75 23.22 -11.53
N ILE A 57 -18.97 22.94 -11.94
CA ILE A 57 -19.26 22.20 -13.18
C ILE A 57 -19.19 23.22 -14.32
N HIS A 58 -18.01 23.47 -14.88
CA HIS A 58 -17.97 24.16 -16.18
C HIS A 58 -18.62 23.24 -17.24
N ARG A 59 -19.49 23.83 -18.07
CA ARG A 59 -20.23 23.14 -19.15
C ARG A 59 -19.30 22.40 -20.13
N THR A 60 -18.02 22.76 -20.16
CA THR A 60 -16.98 22.23 -21.05
C THR A 60 -16.24 21.01 -20.50
N HIS A 61 -16.51 20.55 -19.26
CA HIS A 61 -15.74 19.46 -18.68
C HIS A 61 -16.11 18.09 -19.24
N ALA A 62 -15.09 17.26 -19.52
CA ALA A 62 -15.23 15.86 -19.89
C ALA A 62 -16.13 15.09 -18.90
N HIS A 63 -16.96 14.18 -19.42
CA HIS A 63 -17.91 13.37 -18.63
C HIS A 63 -17.30 12.70 -17.39
N ALA A 64 -16.02 12.31 -17.44
CA ALA A 64 -15.32 11.69 -16.32
C ALA A 64 -15.16 12.65 -15.11
N THR A 65 -14.85 13.92 -15.37
CA THR A 65 -14.70 14.95 -14.34
C THR A 65 -16.02 15.28 -13.65
N GLN A 66 -17.12 15.31 -14.41
CA GLN A 66 -18.46 15.50 -13.86
C GLN A 66 -18.84 14.34 -12.92
N LYS A 67 -18.60 13.10 -13.36
CA LYS A 67 -18.85 11.90 -12.54
C LYS A 67 -18.01 11.88 -11.26
N ALA A 68 -16.74 12.27 -11.33
CA ALA A 68 -15.89 12.43 -10.15
C ALA A 68 -16.43 13.51 -9.21
N SER A 69 -16.93 14.63 -9.73
CA SER A 69 -17.52 15.70 -8.91
C SER A 69 -18.77 15.23 -8.16
N ILE A 70 -19.65 14.48 -8.83
CA ILE A 70 -20.82 13.86 -8.20
C ILE A 70 -20.40 12.86 -7.13
N GLY A 71 -19.42 11.99 -7.43
CA GLY A 71 -18.91 11.04 -6.45
C GLY A 71 -18.35 11.71 -5.20
N LYS A 72 -17.65 12.84 -5.36
CA LYS A 72 -17.19 13.66 -4.23
C LYS A 72 -18.35 14.29 -3.45
N ALA A 73 -19.40 14.76 -4.13
CA ALA A 73 -20.60 15.27 -3.47
C ALA A 73 -21.29 14.18 -2.63
N VAL A 74 -21.39 12.95 -3.15
CA VAL A 74 -21.90 11.78 -2.41
C VAL A 74 -21.01 11.46 -1.21
N TRP A 75 -19.69 11.54 -1.35
CA TRP A 75 -18.77 11.36 -0.22
C TRP A 75 -18.99 12.39 0.90
N HIS A 76 -19.33 13.64 0.55
CA HIS A 76 -19.62 14.68 1.54
C HIS A 76 -20.97 14.50 2.27
N GLN A 77 -21.83 13.57 1.84
CA GLN A 77 -23.08 13.25 2.56
C GLN A 77 -22.83 12.37 3.79
N PHE A 78 -21.65 11.76 3.91
CA PHE A 78 -21.27 11.03 5.12
C PHE A 78 -20.94 11.99 6.25
N THR A 79 -21.80 12.06 7.26
CA THR A 79 -21.64 12.93 8.42
C THR A 79 -20.98 12.22 9.61
N THR A 80 -21.10 10.90 9.68
CA THR A 80 -20.56 10.09 10.79
C THR A 80 -19.18 9.56 10.45
N VAL A 81 -18.19 9.92 11.27
CA VAL A 81 -16.80 9.43 11.15
C VAL A 81 -16.40 8.79 12.48
N VAL A 82 -15.89 7.56 12.40
CA VAL A 82 -15.34 6.82 13.55
C VAL A 82 -13.84 6.63 13.33
N ILE A 83 -13.03 7.10 14.29
CA ILE A 83 -11.58 6.95 14.25
C ILE A 83 -11.15 5.93 15.32
N LEU A 84 -10.66 4.78 14.86
CA LEU A 84 -10.07 3.76 15.73
C LEU A 84 -8.65 4.19 16.14
N ARG A 85 -8.36 4.18 17.45
CA ARG A 85 -7.06 4.61 17.99
C ARG A 85 -6.15 3.46 18.44
N GLU A 86 -6.72 2.31 18.76
CA GLU A 86 -5.96 1.16 19.26
C GLU A 86 -5.49 0.27 18.11
N ASN A 87 -4.18 0.05 18.00
CA ASN A 87 -3.60 -0.84 17.01
C ASN A 87 -3.50 -2.27 17.56
N MET A 88 -4.26 -3.19 16.98
CA MET A 88 -4.32 -4.58 17.43
C MET A 88 -3.21 -5.47 16.84
N ARG A 89 -2.44 -5.00 15.84
CA ARG A 89 -1.41 -5.83 15.16
C ARG A 89 -0.13 -5.98 15.99
N GLN A 90 0.18 -5.01 16.87
CA GLN A 90 1.42 -4.94 17.66
C GLN A 90 1.12 -5.00 19.17
N ARG A 91 0.33 -5.98 19.61
CA ARG A 91 -0.11 -6.11 21.01
C ARG A 91 0.98 -6.60 21.97
N SER A 92 1.84 -7.51 21.51
CA SER A 92 3.00 -7.96 22.28
C SER A 92 4.10 -6.90 22.19
N GLN A 93 4.40 -6.25 23.31
CA GLN A 93 5.29 -5.11 23.35
C GLN A 93 6.64 -5.52 23.92
N THR A 94 7.58 -5.93 23.06
CA THR A 94 8.97 -5.71 23.44
C THR A 94 9.24 -4.19 23.47
N PRO A 95 10.21 -3.70 24.25
CA PRO A 95 10.58 -2.28 24.22
C PRO A 95 10.91 -1.78 22.80
N GLU A 96 11.42 -2.66 21.95
CA GLU A 96 11.71 -2.37 20.53
C GLU A 96 10.44 -2.26 19.67
N ASP A 97 9.41 -3.07 19.93
CA ASP A 97 8.12 -2.97 19.24
C ASP A 97 7.39 -1.67 19.58
N ALA A 98 7.53 -1.20 20.83
CA ALA A 98 6.98 0.10 21.25
C ALA A 98 7.65 1.27 20.53
N LYS A 99 8.98 1.22 20.34
CA LYS A 99 9.72 2.21 19.53
C LYS A 99 9.29 2.15 18.07
N LEU A 100 9.15 0.95 17.50
CA LEU A 100 8.68 0.78 16.13
C LEU A 100 7.25 1.32 15.93
N ARG A 101 6.34 1.06 16.88
CA ARG A 101 4.97 1.62 16.84
C ARG A 101 5.00 3.14 16.80
N THR A 102 5.79 3.76 17.68
CA THR A 102 5.96 5.22 17.74
C THR A 102 6.52 5.77 16.43
N ALA A 103 7.56 5.12 15.87
CA ALA A 103 8.15 5.50 14.60
C ALA A 103 7.14 5.41 13.43
N LEU A 104 6.27 4.40 13.40
CA LEU A 104 5.24 4.24 12.38
C LEU A 104 4.12 5.28 12.50
N GLU A 105 3.72 5.65 13.72
CA GLU A 105 2.77 6.74 13.98
C GLU A 105 3.34 8.09 13.51
N ASN A 106 4.61 8.36 13.78
CA ASN A 106 5.30 9.56 13.30
C ASN A 106 5.46 9.56 11.77
N LEU A 107 5.77 8.42 11.16
CA LEU A 107 5.89 8.27 9.71
C LEU A 107 4.56 8.59 9.00
N ARG A 108 3.43 8.16 9.57
CA ARG A 108 2.09 8.45 9.06
C ARG A 108 1.82 9.95 8.91
N TYR A 109 2.33 10.77 9.83
CA TYR A 109 2.13 12.22 9.85
C TYR A 109 3.33 13.03 9.35
N ARG A 110 4.35 12.35 8.77
CA ARG A 110 5.60 12.99 8.33
C ARG A 110 6.31 13.76 9.47
N ALA A 111 6.23 13.23 10.68
CA ALA A 111 6.78 13.82 11.90
C ALA A 111 7.90 12.95 12.50
N CYS A 112 8.67 12.26 11.67
CA CYS A 112 9.76 11.38 12.12
C CYS A 112 10.84 12.17 12.86
N THR A 113 11.23 11.65 14.02
CA THR A 113 12.39 12.13 14.80
C THR A 113 13.69 11.52 14.27
N ASP A 114 14.84 12.05 14.71
CA ASP A 114 16.15 11.48 14.37
C ASP A 114 16.30 10.05 14.90
N GLU A 115 15.69 9.75 16.04
CA GLU A 115 15.64 8.41 16.64
C GLU A 115 14.85 7.45 15.75
N ASP A 116 13.71 7.88 15.22
CA ASP A 116 12.89 7.07 14.29
C ASP A 116 13.65 6.76 13.01
N ILE A 117 14.34 7.76 12.46
CA ILE A 117 15.14 7.61 11.23
C ILE A 117 16.29 6.63 11.47
N LYS A 118 17.02 6.77 12.58
CA LYS A 118 18.10 5.84 12.96
C LYS A 118 17.56 4.42 13.14
N LEU A 119 16.41 4.26 13.78
CA LEU A 119 15.76 2.96 13.96
C LEU A 119 15.44 2.30 12.62
N ILE A 120 14.81 3.01 11.69
CA ILE A 120 14.46 2.48 10.37
C ILE A 120 15.73 2.16 9.56
N GLN A 121 16.73 3.05 9.58
CA GLN A 121 18.00 2.84 8.88
C GLN A 121 18.79 1.64 9.41
N SER A 122 18.71 1.34 10.71
CA SER A 122 19.33 0.14 11.31
C SER A 122 18.83 -1.18 10.70
N ARG A 123 17.61 -1.17 10.12
CA ARG A 123 16.98 -2.35 9.51
C ARG A 123 17.27 -2.48 8.01
N VAL A 124 17.98 -1.53 7.41
CA VAL A 124 18.40 -1.60 6.01
C VAL A 124 19.53 -2.61 5.86
N ALA A 125 19.32 -3.63 5.02
CA ALA A 125 20.34 -4.61 4.73
C ALA A 125 21.55 -3.98 4.00
N GLY A 126 22.75 -4.46 4.29
CA GLY A 126 23.97 -3.94 3.65
C GLY A 126 25.25 -4.65 4.07
N PRO A 127 26.41 -4.22 3.54
CA PRO A 127 27.69 -4.89 3.75
C PRO A 127 28.30 -4.66 5.16
N GLY A 128 27.78 -3.71 5.94
CA GLY A 128 28.28 -3.38 7.27
C GLY A 128 28.15 -4.54 8.27
N LYS A 129 29.07 -4.61 9.25
CA LYS A 129 29.14 -5.70 10.24
C LYS A 129 27.85 -5.87 11.07
N GLU A 130 27.19 -4.78 11.40
CA GLU A 130 25.95 -4.76 12.21
C GLU A 130 24.67 -4.74 11.38
N ARG A 131 24.77 -4.74 10.04
CA ARG A 131 23.59 -4.69 9.17
C ARG A 131 22.98 -6.07 8.95
N PRO A 132 21.65 -6.17 8.82
CA PRO A 132 21.00 -7.42 8.45
C PRO A 132 21.53 -7.93 7.10
N LYS A 133 21.81 -9.24 7.02
CA LYS A 133 22.21 -9.89 5.77
C LYS A 133 21.04 -10.74 5.27
N LEU A 134 20.63 -10.50 4.02
CA LEU A 134 19.47 -11.19 3.42
C LEU A 134 19.71 -12.69 3.18
N ASN A 135 20.97 -13.14 3.20
CA ASN A 135 21.32 -14.56 3.09
C ASN A 135 21.14 -15.36 4.40
N GLN A 136 20.75 -14.72 5.50
CA GLN A 136 20.52 -15.41 6.77
C GLN A 136 19.31 -16.36 6.67
N PRO A 137 19.35 -17.55 7.31
CA PRO A 137 18.26 -18.54 7.23
C PRO A 137 16.88 -18.00 7.61
N ARG A 138 16.82 -17.05 8.54
CA ARG A 138 15.56 -16.40 8.97
C ARG A 138 14.81 -15.67 7.84
N PHE A 139 15.50 -15.28 6.76
CA PHE A 139 14.90 -14.61 5.60
C PHE A 139 14.59 -15.56 4.44
N ARG A 140 14.80 -16.87 4.60
CA ARG A 140 14.64 -17.86 3.53
C ARG A 140 13.20 -17.99 3.04
N ASN A 141 12.24 -17.90 3.96
CA ASN A 141 10.81 -18.16 3.71
C ASN A 141 9.93 -16.96 4.13
N VAL A 142 10.46 -15.75 4.05
CA VAL A 142 9.70 -14.53 4.41
C VAL A 142 8.98 -13.97 3.19
N SER A 143 7.86 -13.30 3.44
CA SER A 143 7.17 -12.52 2.40
C SER A 143 8.01 -11.31 2.01
N VAL A 144 8.25 -11.16 0.71
CA VAL A 144 8.96 -10.01 0.15
C VAL A 144 7.95 -9.08 -0.53
N ILE A 145 7.98 -7.81 -0.14
CA ILE A 145 7.16 -6.76 -0.75
C ILE A 145 8.07 -5.97 -1.69
N THR A 146 7.70 -5.88 -2.97
CA THR A 146 8.41 -5.09 -3.97
C THR A 146 7.54 -3.94 -4.47
N SER A 147 8.19 -2.90 -5.00
CA SER A 147 7.51 -1.75 -5.59
C SER A 147 6.82 -2.08 -6.92
N TRP A 148 7.40 -2.99 -7.71
CA TRP A 148 6.90 -3.35 -9.03
C TRP A 148 6.50 -4.82 -9.10
N ASN A 149 5.44 -5.08 -9.88
CA ASN A 149 4.97 -6.43 -10.18
C ASN A 149 6.04 -7.26 -10.88
N SER A 150 6.81 -6.68 -11.80
CA SER A 150 7.91 -7.39 -12.51
C SER A 150 8.93 -8.00 -11.56
N TYR A 151 9.34 -7.27 -10.51
CA TYR A 151 10.26 -7.79 -9.50
C TYR A 151 9.61 -8.87 -8.63
N ARG A 152 8.35 -8.69 -8.24
CA ARG A 152 7.59 -9.71 -7.50
C ARG A 152 7.52 -11.01 -8.32
N ASP A 153 7.17 -10.90 -9.58
CA ASP A 153 6.94 -12.05 -10.46
C ASP A 153 8.26 -12.83 -10.65
N LYS A 154 9.38 -12.13 -10.84
CA LYS A 154 10.70 -12.77 -10.89
C LYS A 154 11.11 -13.44 -9.57
N ILE A 155 10.85 -12.80 -8.43
CA ILE A 155 11.15 -13.40 -7.11
C ILE A 155 10.26 -14.62 -6.86
N ASN A 156 8.99 -14.55 -7.23
CA ASN A 156 8.04 -15.65 -7.08
C ASN A 156 8.44 -16.83 -7.98
N GLU A 157 8.86 -16.58 -9.22
CA GLU A 157 9.38 -17.60 -10.13
C GLU A 157 10.57 -18.35 -9.50
N LEU A 158 11.58 -17.63 -9.02
CA LEU A 158 12.73 -18.21 -8.30
C LEU A 158 12.30 -18.98 -7.02
N GLY A 159 11.28 -18.47 -6.32
CA GLY A 159 10.71 -19.11 -5.14
C GLY A 159 9.98 -20.41 -5.46
N CYS A 160 9.26 -20.48 -6.58
CA CYS A 160 8.57 -21.67 -7.06
C CYS A 160 9.56 -22.78 -7.45
N GLU A 161 10.64 -22.46 -8.17
CA GLU A 161 11.69 -23.43 -8.50
C GLU A 161 12.30 -24.05 -7.24
N ARG A 162 12.57 -23.22 -6.22
CA ARG A 162 13.15 -23.68 -4.96
C ARG A 162 12.23 -24.61 -4.18
N ARG A 163 10.92 -24.34 -4.15
CA ARG A 163 9.93 -25.14 -3.40
C ARG A 163 9.56 -26.45 -4.10
N SER A 164 9.80 -26.54 -5.40
CA SER A 164 9.53 -27.74 -6.19
C SER A 164 10.58 -28.84 -6.02
N ILE A 165 11.71 -28.55 -5.36
CA ILE A 165 12.80 -29.51 -5.12
C ILE A 165 12.62 -30.09 -3.69
N PRO A 166 12.58 -31.42 -3.50
CA PRO A 166 12.57 -32.04 -2.18
C PRO A 166 13.75 -31.55 -1.33
N GLU A 167 13.54 -31.32 -0.03
CA GLU A 167 14.51 -30.66 0.89
C GLU A 167 15.85 -31.39 1.10
N THR A 168 16.18 -32.43 0.34
CA THR A 168 17.36 -33.27 0.54
C THR A 168 18.66 -32.79 -0.13
N ASN A 169 18.68 -31.70 -0.91
CA ASN A 169 19.90 -31.29 -1.66
C ASN A 169 20.05 -29.77 -1.92
N LEU A 170 19.83 -28.91 -0.92
CA LEU A 170 19.79 -27.44 -1.13
C LEU A 170 21.07 -26.65 -0.78
N ASP A 171 22.16 -27.30 -0.38
CA ASP A 171 23.37 -26.58 0.08
C ASP A 171 24.35 -26.15 -1.03
N GLN A 172 24.13 -26.47 -2.32
CA GLN A 172 25.12 -26.19 -3.36
C GLN A 172 24.76 -25.18 -4.47
N LYS A 173 23.53 -24.66 -4.56
CA LYS A 173 23.16 -23.79 -5.71
C LYS A 173 22.95 -22.30 -5.44
N LEU A 174 23.13 -21.80 -4.21
CA LEU A 174 22.81 -20.40 -3.88
C LEU A 174 24.00 -19.41 -3.87
N ILE A 175 25.11 -19.70 -4.57
CA ILE A 175 26.26 -18.78 -4.64
C ILE A 175 26.38 -18.07 -6.01
N ALA A 176 25.74 -18.57 -7.07
CA ALA A 176 26.02 -18.08 -8.43
C ALA A 176 25.13 -16.92 -8.96
N ALA A 177 24.01 -16.57 -8.31
CA ALA A 177 23.00 -15.70 -8.93
C ALA A 177 22.93 -14.25 -8.42
N THR A 178 23.82 -13.79 -7.54
CA THR A 178 23.72 -12.43 -6.94
C THR A 178 25.00 -11.61 -6.96
N CYS A 179 25.81 -11.70 -8.03
CA CYS A 179 26.83 -10.68 -8.28
C CYS A 179 27.22 -10.63 -9.77
N PRO A 180 26.83 -9.59 -10.54
CA PRO A 180 27.53 -9.29 -11.78
C PRO A 180 28.91 -8.76 -11.39
N ARG A 181 29.96 -9.56 -11.59
CA ARG A 181 31.33 -9.04 -11.60
C ARG A 181 31.50 -8.28 -12.90
N ASP A 182 31.45 -6.97 -12.82
CA ASP A 182 31.88 -6.10 -13.90
C ASP A 182 33.42 -6.16 -13.95
N SER A 183 33.96 -7.04 -14.81
CA SER A 183 35.38 -7.13 -15.10
C SER A 183 35.74 -6.13 -16.19
N GLY A 184 35.82 -4.86 -15.81
CA GLY A 184 36.40 -3.79 -16.63
C GLY A 184 37.92 -3.95 -16.74
N LYS A 185 38.37 -4.40 -17.90
CA LYS A 185 39.77 -4.52 -18.32
C LYS A 185 40.46 -3.16 -18.36
N THR A 186 41.63 -3.07 -17.74
CA THR A 186 42.71 -2.16 -18.11
C THR A 186 43.29 -2.55 -19.48
N ARG A 187 43.32 -1.60 -20.41
CA ARG A 187 44.39 -1.38 -21.38
C ARG A 187 44.44 0.10 -21.72
#